data_AF-A0A544VXR3-F1
#
_entry.id   AF-A0A544VXR3-F1
#
_cell.length_a   1.000
_cell.length_b   1.000
_cell.length_c   1.000
_cell.angle_alpha   90.00
_cell.angle_beta   90.00
_cell.angle_gamma   90.00
#
_symmetry.space_group_name_H-M   'P 1'
#
loop_
_entity.id
_entity.type
_entity.pdbx_description
1 polymer ?
#
loop_
_entity_poly.entity_id
_entity_poly.type
_entity_poly.pdbx_seq_one_letter_code
_entity_poly.pdbx_strand_id
1 'polypeptide(L)'
;MKKLLVVGSGAIGALAVSALLGGGVASADSYAGQTYSDASSAASDAGQTVVVAARTGDKLSEGDCIVDRSQTAPFASANDGAHVSDTVQFYLNCNGGYATATTPGLSQGSEEGRAAKSAADEEEAKAQAEAQAAQDATDELIGDGQSPGTPGE
;
A
#
# COMPACT_ATOMS: atom_id res chain seq x y z
N MET A 1 27.31 -11.96 -59.68
CA MET A 1 27.57 -10.60 -59.16
C MET A 1 26.42 -10.19 -58.23
N LYS A 2 26.75 -9.86 -56.97
CA LYS A 2 25.93 -9.24 -55.89
C LYS A 2 24.79 -10.07 -55.23
N LYS A 3 25.23 -10.88 -54.26
CA LYS A 3 24.74 -11.16 -52.89
C LYS A 3 23.22 -11.13 -52.56
N LEU A 4 22.76 -12.29 -52.09
CA LEU A 4 21.65 -12.50 -51.14
C LEU A 4 21.77 -11.60 -49.91
N LEU A 5 20.64 -11.04 -49.45
CA LEU A 5 20.29 -10.98 -48.03
C LEU A 5 18.76 -11.01 -47.88
N VAL A 6 18.28 -12.18 -47.46
CA VAL A 6 17.03 -12.35 -46.71
C VAL A 6 17.35 -11.96 -45.25
N VAL A 7 16.42 -11.30 -44.57
CA VAL A 7 16.10 -11.35 -43.12
C VAL A 7 15.24 -10.13 -42.79
N GLY A 8 14.07 -10.38 -42.19
CA GLY A 8 13.24 -9.35 -41.55
C GLY A 8 11.76 -9.63 -41.69
N SER A 9 11.23 -10.53 -40.86
CA SER A 9 9.80 -10.76 -40.66
C SER A 9 9.10 -9.46 -40.25
N GLY A 10 8.54 -8.74 -41.22
CA GLY A 10 7.64 -7.62 -41.00
C GLY A 10 6.24 -8.01 -41.45
N ALA A 11 5.49 -8.68 -40.58
CA ALA A 11 4.07 -8.92 -40.81
C ALA A 11 3.32 -7.59 -40.67
N ILE A 12 3.12 -6.90 -41.79
CA ILE A 12 2.16 -5.81 -41.92
C ILE A 12 0.83 -6.44 -42.34
N GLY A 13 -0.18 -6.36 -41.47
CA GLY A 13 -1.58 -6.45 -41.88
C GLY A 13 -2.39 -7.56 -41.22
N ALA A 14 -3.02 -7.25 -40.08
CA ALA A 14 -4.39 -7.67 -39.81
C ALA A 14 -5.07 -6.55 -39.02
N LEU A 15 -6.14 -6.02 -39.63
CA LEU A 15 -6.88 -4.83 -39.21
C LEU A 15 -7.53 -5.03 -37.84
N ALA A 16 -7.36 -4.01 -37.00
CA ALA A 16 -8.00 -3.85 -35.71
C ALA A 16 -9.51 -3.68 -35.86
N VAL A 17 -10.30 -4.57 -35.23
CA VAL A 17 -11.71 -4.32 -34.90
C VAL A 17 -11.98 -4.92 -33.53
N SER A 18 -11.57 -4.23 -32.46
CA SER A 18 -11.98 -4.57 -31.09
C SER A 18 -12.21 -3.35 -30.18
N ALA A 19 -12.15 -2.13 -30.69
CA ALA A 19 -12.20 -0.90 -29.88
C ALA A 19 -13.63 -0.33 -29.63
N LEU A 20 -14.70 -1.07 -29.93
CA LEU A 20 -16.09 -0.57 -29.79
C LEU A 20 -16.81 -1.03 -28.52
N LEU A 21 -16.15 -1.80 -27.66
CA LEU A 21 -16.56 -1.93 -26.27
C LEU A 21 -15.71 -0.91 -25.51
N GLY A 22 -16.33 0.14 -25.00
CA GLY A 22 -15.66 1.17 -24.21
C GLY A 22 -14.96 0.54 -23.02
N GLY A 23 -13.70 0.13 -23.21
CA GLY A 23 -12.79 -0.23 -22.15
C GLY A 23 -12.48 1.05 -21.43
N GLY A 24 -13.27 1.38 -20.42
CA GLY A 24 -12.91 2.41 -19.47
C GLY A 24 -11.52 2.08 -18.96
N VAL A 25 -10.58 3.01 -19.13
CA VAL A 25 -9.32 2.94 -18.42
C VAL A 25 -9.67 3.02 -16.94
N ALA A 26 -9.59 1.90 -16.24
CA ALA A 26 -9.65 1.92 -14.79
C ALA A 26 -8.32 2.53 -14.33
N SER A 27 -8.30 3.86 -14.17
CA SER A 27 -7.21 4.50 -13.45
C SER A 27 -7.24 3.96 -12.02
N ALA A 28 -6.25 3.14 -11.69
CA ALA A 28 -6.09 2.68 -10.32
C ALA A 28 -5.82 3.89 -9.44
N ASP A 29 -6.57 3.98 -8.34
CA ASP A 29 -6.31 4.98 -7.32
C ASP A 29 -4.95 4.68 -6.67
N SER A 30 -4.02 5.64 -6.74
CA SER A 30 -2.63 5.43 -6.32
C SER A 30 -2.48 5.05 -4.86
N TYR A 31 -3.45 5.43 -4.02
CA TYR A 31 -3.41 5.27 -2.57
C TYR A 31 -4.31 4.14 -2.08
N ALA A 32 -5.27 3.69 -2.88
CA ALA A 32 -6.19 2.62 -2.51
C ALA A 32 -5.44 1.33 -2.17
N GLY A 33 -5.86 0.68 -1.07
CA GLY A 33 -5.25 -0.53 -0.54
C GLY A 33 -4.03 -0.31 0.36
N GLN A 34 -3.49 0.91 0.45
CA GLN A 34 -2.43 1.25 1.40
C GLN A 34 -3.00 1.58 2.79
N THR A 35 -2.16 1.49 3.83
CA THR A 35 -2.50 2.04 5.15
C THR A 35 -2.58 3.57 5.06
N TYR A 36 -3.37 4.19 5.93
CA TYR A 36 -3.45 5.64 6.01
C TYR A 36 -2.08 6.27 6.28
N SER A 37 -1.24 5.63 7.12
CA SER A 37 0.10 6.13 7.42
C SER A 37 0.99 6.17 6.17
N ASP A 38 1.02 5.09 5.39
CA ASP A 38 1.82 5.00 4.16
C ASP A 38 1.27 5.93 3.08
N ALA A 39 -0.04 5.90 2.86
CA ALA A 39 -0.70 6.75 1.88
C ALA A 39 -0.52 8.24 2.20
N SER A 40 -0.61 8.61 3.48
CA SER A 40 -0.47 10.01 3.89
C SER A 40 0.97 10.49 3.76
N SER A 41 1.94 9.61 4.02
CA SER A 41 3.35 9.89 3.78
C SER A 41 3.60 10.10 2.29
N ALA A 42 3.17 9.16 1.44
CA ALA A 42 3.30 9.27 -0.01
C ALA A 42 2.62 10.51 -0.61
N ALA A 43 1.43 10.87 -0.12
CA ALA A 43 0.74 12.09 -0.54
C ALA A 43 1.50 13.35 -0.10
N SER A 44 2.05 13.36 1.11
CA SER A 44 2.86 14.47 1.62
C SER A 44 4.15 14.64 0.82
N ASP A 45 4.82 13.54 0.46
CA ASP A 45 6.00 13.53 -0.42
C ASP A 45 5.66 14.08 -1.82
N ALA A 46 4.44 13.86 -2.29
CA ALA A 46 3.92 14.43 -3.52
C ALA A 46 3.44 15.90 -3.38
N GLY A 47 3.64 16.53 -2.23
CA GLY A 47 3.23 17.91 -1.95
C GLY A 47 1.73 18.12 -1.73
N GLN A 48 0.98 17.03 -1.52
CA GLN A 48 -0.47 17.08 -1.33
C GLN A 48 -0.83 17.17 0.15
N THR A 49 -1.87 17.93 0.45
CA THR A 49 -2.53 17.99 1.75
C THR A 49 -3.56 16.88 1.85
N VAL A 50 -3.44 16.02 2.85
CA VAL A 50 -4.39 14.92 3.07
C VAL A 50 -5.53 15.37 3.98
N VAL A 51 -6.76 15.05 3.58
CA VAL A 51 -7.97 15.24 4.39
C VAL A 51 -8.75 13.94 4.45
N VAL A 52 -9.13 13.50 5.65
CA VAL A 52 -10.03 12.35 5.81
C VAL A 52 -11.47 12.79 5.52
N ALA A 53 -12.02 12.34 4.40
CA ALA A 53 -13.38 12.71 3.98
C ALA A 53 -14.44 11.81 4.62
N ALA A 54 -14.16 10.53 4.79
CA ALA A 54 -15.05 9.61 5.48
C ALA A 54 -14.28 8.45 6.11
N ARG A 55 -14.86 7.89 7.16
CA ARG A 55 -14.35 6.71 7.86
C ARG A 55 -15.48 5.71 8.07
N THR A 56 -15.22 4.46 7.73
CA THR A 56 -16.12 3.34 8.00
C THR A 56 -15.47 2.41 9.02
N GLY A 57 -16.09 2.24 10.19
CA GLY A 57 -15.57 1.40 11.27
C GLY A 57 -14.66 2.13 12.26
N ASP A 58 -14.30 1.40 13.32
CA ASP A 58 -13.62 1.93 14.52
C ASP A 58 -12.66 0.93 15.17
N LYS A 59 -12.36 -0.20 14.51
CA LYS A 59 -11.59 -1.29 15.14
C LYS A 59 -10.09 -1.17 14.94
N LEU A 60 -9.66 -0.51 13.88
CA LEU A 60 -8.26 -0.20 13.63
C LEU A 60 -7.90 1.18 14.18
N SER A 61 -6.62 1.37 14.52
CA SER A 61 -6.09 2.71 14.76
C SER A 61 -6.11 3.50 13.43
N GLU A 62 -6.16 4.83 13.50
CA GLU A 62 -6.27 5.66 12.29
C GLU A 62 -5.15 5.40 11.28
N GLY A 63 -3.91 5.21 11.77
CA GLY A 63 -2.74 4.90 10.94
C GLY A 63 -2.88 3.59 10.15
N ASP A 64 -3.58 2.62 10.73
CA ASP A 64 -3.73 1.27 10.17
C ASP A 64 -4.98 1.14 9.28
N CYS A 65 -5.85 2.16 9.24
CA CYS A 65 -7.02 2.12 8.38
C CYS A 65 -6.61 2.07 6.91
N ILE A 66 -7.27 1.20 6.14
CA ILE A 66 -6.98 1.04 4.73
C ILE A 66 -7.69 2.14 3.94
N VAL A 67 -7.00 2.74 2.98
CA VAL A 67 -7.62 3.68 2.03
C VAL A 67 -8.47 2.86 1.05
N ASP A 68 -9.79 3.00 1.10
CA ASP A 68 -10.71 2.37 0.12
C ASP A 68 -10.64 3.09 -1.23
N ARG A 69 -10.57 4.43 -1.18
CA ARG A 69 -10.38 5.29 -2.34
C ARG A 69 -9.81 6.63 -1.93
N SER A 70 -9.15 7.29 -2.89
CA SER A 70 -8.81 8.69 -2.81
C SER A 70 -9.49 9.50 -3.92
N GLN A 71 -9.50 10.81 -3.77
CA GLN A 71 -9.86 11.73 -4.85
C GLN A 71 -9.31 13.12 -4.56
N THR A 72 -9.02 13.89 -5.60
CA THR A 72 -8.76 15.33 -5.45
C THR A 72 -10.01 16.03 -4.89
N ALA A 73 -9.79 17.06 -4.08
CA ALA A 73 -10.84 17.90 -3.53
C ALA A 73 -11.72 18.47 -4.67
N PRO A 74 -13.04 18.20 -4.68
CA PRO A 74 -13.95 18.65 -5.73
C PRO A 74 -14.44 20.09 -5.52
N PHE A 75 -13.88 20.83 -4.56
CA PHE A 75 -14.35 22.13 -4.12
C PHE A 75 -13.36 23.25 -4.44
N ALA A 76 -13.88 24.47 -4.48
CA ALA A 76 -13.09 25.69 -4.62
C ALA A 76 -12.81 26.31 -3.24
N SER A 77 -11.69 27.02 -3.14
CA SER A 77 -11.33 27.85 -2.00
C SER A 77 -12.42 28.90 -1.75
N ALA A 78 -12.86 29.03 -0.50
CA ALA A 78 -13.81 30.06 -0.11
C ALA A 78 -13.19 31.47 -0.09
N ASN A 79 -11.86 31.59 -0.09
CA ASN A 79 -11.17 32.88 -0.03
C ASN A 79 -11.06 33.56 -1.40
N ASP A 80 -10.80 32.77 -2.44
CA ASP A 80 -10.40 33.27 -3.76
C ASP A 80 -11.17 32.60 -4.92
N GLY A 81 -11.95 31.56 -4.64
CA GLY A 81 -12.75 30.84 -5.64
C GLY A 81 -11.96 29.92 -6.57
N ALA A 82 -10.64 29.77 -6.39
CA ALA A 82 -9.83 28.83 -7.17
C ALA A 82 -10.09 27.39 -6.76
N HIS A 83 -10.00 26.47 -7.72
CA HIS A 83 -10.10 25.03 -7.46
C HIS A 83 -8.95 24.57 -6.56
N VAL A 84 -9.25 23.77 -5.53
CA VAL A 84 -8.23 23.21 -4.65
C VAL A 84 -7.63 21.96 -5.30
N SER A 85 -6.47 22.11 -5.94
CA SER A 85 -5.75 21.00 -6.59
C SER A 85 -4.84 20.22 -5.66
N ASP A 86 -4.33 20.88 -4.62
CA ASP A 86 -3.27 20.33 -3.77
C ASP A 86 -3.81 19.53 -2.59
N THR A 87 -5.13 19.30 -2.52
CA THR A 87 -5.77 18.53 -1.46
C THR A 87 -6.31 17.22 -2.00
N VAL A 88 -5.91 16.12 -1.36
CA VAL A 88 -6.46 14.79 -1.59
C VAL A 88 -7.34 14.39 -0.42
N GLN A 89 -8.50 13.81 -0.75
CA GLN A 89 -9.46 13.29 0.20
C GLN A 89 -9.37 11.78 0.27
N PHE A 90 -9.14 11.25 1.47
CA PHE A 90 -9.11 9.81 1.72
C PHE A 90 -10.40 9.31 2.34
N TYR A 91 -10.88 8.18 1.83
CA TYR A 91 -11.99 7.42 2.36
C TYR A 91 -11.43 6.17 3.00
N LEU A 92 -11.62 6.04 4.30
CA LEU A 92 -10.93 5.03 5.11
C LEU A 92 -11.86 3.89 5.52
N ASN A 93 -11.34 2.67 5.47
CA ASN A 93 -11.90 1.49 6.09
C ASN A 93 -11.09 1.11 7.34
N CYS A 94 -11.73 1.22 8.49
CA CYS A 94 -11.16 0.86 9.78
C CYS A 94 -11.83 -0.41 10.36
N ASN A 95 -12.52 -1.19 9.52
CA ASN A 95 -12.89 -2.57 9.77
C ASN A 95 -11.76 -3.43 9.21
N GLY A 96 -11.11 -4.26 10.03
CA GLY A 96 -9.88 -4.99 9.68
C GLY A 96 -9.88 -5.69 8.31
N GLY A 97 -8.70 -5.94 7.75
CA GLY A 97 -8.54 -6.56 6.42
C GLY A 97 -9.22 -7.93 6.27
N TYR A 98 -9.40 -8.65 7.37
CA TYR A 98 -10.18 -9.90 7.43
C TYR A 98 -10.96 -9.97 8.74
N ALA A 99 -12.04 -10.76 8.74
CA ALA A 99 -12.87 -10.95 9.91
C ALA A 99 -12.17 -11.80 10.97
N THR A 100 -12.15 -11.29 12.21
CA THR A 100 -11.71 -12.01 13.42
C THR A 100 -12.89 -12.15 14.40
N ALA A 101 -12.67 -12.75 15.56
CA ALA A 101 -13.70 -12.86 16.60
C ALA A 101 -14.22 -11.49 17.10
N THR A 102 -13.39 -10.44 17.05
CA THR A 102 -13.70 -9.12 17.60
C THR A 102 -13.64 -7.99 16.57
N THR A 103 -13.14 -8.27 15.37
CA THR A 103 -12.96 -7.27 14.30
C THR A 103 -13.73 -7.70 13.06
N PRO A 104 -14.70 -6.89 12.58
CA PRO A 104 -15.36 -7.15 11.31
C PRO A 104 -14.38 -6.92 10.15
N GLY A 105 -14.56 -7.66 9.06
CA GLY A 105 -13.69 -7.60 7.89
C GLY A 105 -14.10 -8.60 6.82
N LEU A 106 -13.23 -8.85 5.84
CA LEU A 106 -13.48 -9.85 4.80
C LEU A 106 -13.68 -11.24 5.41
N SER A 107 -14.77 -11.90 5.04
CA SER A 107 -15.12 -13.21 5.59
C SER A 107 -14.14 -14.28 5.14
N GLN A 108 -13.63 -15.09 6.08
CA GLN A 108 -12.78 -16.25 5.76
C GLN A 108 -13.53 -17.36 4.98
N GLY A 109 -14.85 -17.26 4.86
CA GLY A 109 -15.62 -18.10 3.95
C GLY A 109 -15.42 -17.75 2.46
N SER A 110 -14.96 -16.55 2.16
CA SER A 110 -14.69 -16.06 0.80
C SER A 110 -13.23 -16.32 0.39
N GLU A 111 -12.92 -16.27 -0.90
CA GLU A 111 -11.54 -16.42 -1.39
C GLU A 111 -10.68 -15.22 -1.00
N GLU A 112 -11.25 -14.03 -1.11
CA GLU A 112 -10.61 -12.76 -0.77
C GLU A 112 -10.28 -12.68 0.72
N GLY A 113 -11.18 -13.14 1.61
CA GLY A 113 -10.91 -13.13 3.05
C GLY A 113 -9.87 -14.16 3.48
N ARG A 114 -9.73 -15.29 2.77
CA ARG A 114 -8.63 -16.25 2.99
C ARG A 114 -7.29 -15.68 2.51
N ALA A 115 -7.28 -15.02 1.36
CA ALA A 115 -6.08 -14.35 0.85
C ALA A 115 -5.62 -13.24 1.79
N ALA A 116 -6.54 -12.41 2.29
CA ALA A 116 -6.24 -11.35 3.25
C ALA A 116 -5.68 -11.90 4.56
N LYS A 117 -6.22 -13.02 5.08
CA LYS A 117 -5.64 -13.68 6.26
C LYS A 117 -4.22 -14.20 5.98
N SER A 118 -4.01 -14.88 4.85
CA SER A 118 -2.69 -15.44 4.51
C SER A 118 -1.63 -14.35 4.41
N ALA A 119 -1.96 -13.23 3.76
CA ALA A 119 -1.06 -12.08 3.65
C ALA A 119 -0.72 -11.49 5.03
N ALA A 120 -1.71 -11.36 5.92
CA ALA A 120 -1.48 -10.89 7.28
C ALA A 120 -0.60 -11.86 8.10
N ASP A 121 -0.84 -13.16 7.98
CA ASP A 121 -0.01 -14.18 8.66
C ASP A 121 1.45 -14.14 8.17
N GLU A 122 1.68 -13.89 6.87
CA GLU A 122 3.02 -13.72 6.28
C GLU A 122 3.73 -12.45 6.78
N GLU A 123 3.01 -11.33 6.83
CA GLU A 123 3.54 -10.06 7.33
C GLU A 123 3.88 -10.15 8.82
N GLU A 124 3.03 -10.79 9.62
CA GLU A 124 3.29 -11.02 11.04
C GLU A 124 4.49 -11.94 11.25
N ALA A 125 4.64 -13.01 10.46
CA ALA A 125 5.81 -13.87 10.51
C ALA A 125 7.10 -13.12 10.16
N LYS A 126 7.06 -12.23 9.16
CA LYS A 126 8.19 -11.36 8.81
C LYS A 126 8.55 -10.41 9.94
N ALA A 127 7.56 -9.74 10.53
CA ALA A 127 7.77 -8.81 11.64
C ALA A 127 8.36 -9.51 12.87
N GLN A 128 7.93 -10.74 13.17
CA GLN A 128 8.50 -11.55 14.25
C GLN A 128 9.96 -11.93 13.98
N ALA A 129 10.29 -12.32 12.74
CA ALA A 129 11.66 -12.62 12.35
C ALA A 129 12.58 -11.38 12.44
N GLU A 130 12.10 -10.21 12.01
CA GLU A 130 12.82 -8.94 12.13
C GLU A 130 13.03 -8.54 13.60
N ALA A 131 12.01 -8.72 14.45
CA ALA A 131 12.10 -8.46 15.88
C ALA A 131 13.09 -9.40 16.58
N GLN A 132 13.11 -10.70 16.24
CA GLN A 132 14.10 -11.64 16.76
C GLN A 132 15.51 -11.27 16.32
N ALA A 133 15.72 -10.95 15.04
CA ALA A 133 17.03 -10.52 14.56
C ALA A 133 17.54 -9.25 15.26
N ALA A 134 16.64 -8.30 15.56
CA ALA A 134 16.99 -7.10 16.33
C ALA A 134 17.33 -7.41 17.80
N GLN A 135 16.64 -8.39 18.40
CA GLN A 135 16.93 -8.87 19.76
C GLN A 135 18.27 -9.59 19.82
N ASP A 136 18.54 -10.50 18.88
CA ASP A 136 19.80 -11.24 18.78
C ASP A 136 20.99 -10.29 18.57
N ALA A 137 20.84 -9.29 17.70
CA ALA A 137 21.87 -8.25 17.48
C ALA A 137 22.11 -7.39 18.74
N THR A 138 21.06 -7.15 19.55
CA THR A 138 21.20 -6.43 20.82
C THR A 138 21.90 -7.27 21.87
N ASP A 139 21.61 -8.57 21.95
CA ASP A 139 22.24 -9.51 22.89
C ASP A 139 23.73 -9.71 22.57
N GLU A 140 24.10 -9.80 21.28
CA GLU A 140 25.49 -9.88 20.83
C GLU A 140 26.30 -8.62 21.23
N LEU A 141 25.71 -7.42 21.09
CA LEU A 141 26.33 -6.15 21.51
C LEU A 141 26.50 -6.02 23.03
N ILE A 142 25.67 -6.69 23.84
CA ILE A 142 25.77 -6.69 25.31
C ILE A 142 26.75 -7.79 25.79
N GLY A 143 26.82 -8.92 25.08
CA GLY A 143 27.70 -10.05 25.39
C GLY A 143 29.21 -9.75 25.24
N ASP A 144 29.60 -8.93 24.26
CA ASP A 144 30.99 -8.52 24.04
C ASP A 144 31.50 -7.44 25.02
N GLY A 145 30.63 -6.90 25.89
CA GLY A 145 30.92 -5.74 26.75
C GLY A 145 31.22 -6.03 28.23
N GLN A 146 31.04 -7.25 28.74
CA GLN A 146 31.06 -7.49 30.20
C GLN A 146 31.95 -8.68 30.62
N SER A 147 33.26 -8.54 30.44
CA SER A 147 34.20 -9.04 31.45
C SER A 147 34.76 -7.83 32.19
N PRO A 148 34.18 -7.39 33.33
CA PRO A 148 34.90 -6.54 34.24
C PRO A 148 36.01 -7.41 34.78
N GLY A 149 37.23 -7.19 34.26
CA GLY A 149 38.42 -7.86 34.73
C GLY A 149 38.45 -7.82 36.24
N THR A 150 38.54 -8.99 36.86
CA THR A 150 38.87 -9.15 38.26
C THR A 150 40.12 -8.31 38.54
N PRO A 151 40.04 -7.24 39.35
CA PRO A 151 41.24 -6.64 39.89
C PRO A 151 41.85 -7.69 40.81
N GLY A 152 43.05 -8.15 40.47
CA GLY A 152 43.73 -9.15 41.28
C GLY A 152 44.04 -8.60 42.66
N GLU A 153 43.70 -9.39 43.69
CA GLU A 153 44.33 -9.48 45.01
C GLU A 153 44.20 -10.92 45.52
#